data_AF-A0A2G9MPX0-F1
#
_entry.id   AF-A0A2G9MPX0-F1
#
_cell.length_a   1.000
_cell.length_b   1.000
_cell.length_c   1.000
_cell.angle_alpha   90.00
_cell.angle_beta   90.00
_cell.angle_gamma   90.00
#
_symmetry.space_group_name_H-M   'P 1'
#
loop_
_entity.id
_entity.type
_entity.pdbx_description
1 polymer ?
#
loop_
_entity_poly.entity_id
_entity_poly.type
_entity_poly.pdbx_seq_one_letter_code
_entity_poly.pdbx_strand_id
1 'polypeptide(L)'
;MNKYITLNNERLNLNFTSQQKELIKTVYELFTEGSYSEMVNFVYSQEILKKLGAKYQQGGYWIDAQTRTNPLYKLVEDIEIRLAIQVGRLSKSPNTNTDFSENKKVLEDYLR
;
A
#
# COMPACT_ATOMS: atom_id res chain seq x y z
N MET A 1 -16.65 14.62 -3.13
CA MET A 1 -16.75 13.61 -2.03
C MET A 1 -15.34 13.18 -1.68
N ASN A 2 -14.95 13.23 -0.40
CA ASN A 2 -13.69 12.63 0.03
C ASN A 2 -13.88 11.10 0.02
N LYS A 3 -13.16 10.41 -0.86
CA LYS A 3 -13.13 8.94 -0.91
C LYS A 3 -12.27 8.44 0.25
N TYR A 4 -12.68 7.38 0.93
CA TYR A 4 -11.90 6.74 1.98
C TYR A 4 -11.96 5.22 1.85
N ILE A 5 -10.90 4.55 2.27
CA ILE A 5 -10.85 3.10 2.47
C ILE A 5 -10.79 2.79 3.95
N THR A 6 -11.20 1.59 4.35
CA THR A 6 -11.10 1.15 5.74
C THR A 6 -9.93 0.18 5.91
N LEU A 7 -8.89 0.59 6.64
CA LEU A 7 -7.73 -0.23 6.95
C LEU A 7 -7.72 -0.51 8.45
N ASN A 8 -7.76 -1.79 8.86
CA ASN A 8 -7.76 -2.19 10.28
C ASN A 8 -8.80 -1.43 11.14
N ASN A 9 -10.03 -1.28 10.63
CA ASN A 9 -11.12 -0.51 11.23
C ASN A 9 -10.90 1.02 11.33
N GLU A 10 -9.82 1.55 10.76
CA GLU A 10 -9.56 2.98 10.63
C GLU A 10 -9.95 3.47 9.23
N ARG A 11 -10.55 4.66 9.14
CA ARG A 11 -10.79 5.33 7.85
C ARG A 11 -9.52 6.02 7.39
N LEU A 12 -9.06 5.68 6.19
CA LEU A 12 -7.97 6.35 5.50
C LEU A 12 -8.52 7.17 4.34
N ASN A 13 -8.41 8.50 4.44
CA ASN A 13 -8.86 9.42 3.40
C ASN A 13 -7.89 9.40 2.20
N LEU A 14 -8.44 9.27 0.98
CA LEU A 14 -7.69 9.28 -0.27
C LEU A 14 -7.44 10.71 -0.78
N ASN A 15 -6.76 11.52 0.04
CA ASN A 15 -6.41 12.91 -0.27
C ASN A 15 -4.92 13.02 -0.61
N PHE A 16 -4.46 12.22 -1.58
CA PHE A 16 -3.07 12.20 -2.00
C PHE A 16 -2.78 13.19 -3.12
N THR A 17 -1.54 13.66 -3.21
CA THR A 17 -1.07 14.48 -4.34
C THR A 17 -1.06 13.67 -5.64
N SER A 18 -1.01 14.33 -6.79
CA SER A 18 -0.96 13.62 -8.09
C SER A 18 0.21 12.63 -8.16
N GLN A 19 1.38 12.99 -7.63
CA GLN A 19 2.55 12.10 -7.61
C GLN A 19 2.35 10.87 -6.73
N GLN A 20 1.66 11.04 -5.60
CA GLN A 20 1.33 9.93 -4.71
C GLN A 20 0.24 9.04 -5.32
N LYS A 21 -0.76 9.62 -6.00
CA LYS A 21 -1.78 8.88 -6.76
C LYS A 21 -1.13 8.01 -7.84
N GLU A 22 -0.16 8.53 -8.60
CA GLU A 22 0.57 7.74 -9.60
C GLU A 22 1.35 6.59 -8.96
N LEU A 23 2.01 6.81 -7.82
CA LEU A 23 2.67 5.72 -7.08
C LEU A 23 1.67 4.64 -6.67
N ILE A 24 0.52 5.02 -6.09
CA ILE A 24 -0.54 4.09 -5.70
C ILE A 24 -1.06 3.33 -6.92
N LYS A 25 -1.20 4.00 -8.07
CA LYS A 25 -1.62 3.38 -9.32
C LYS A 25 -0.65 2.29 -9.78
N THR A 26 0.66 2.57 -9.81
CA THR A 26 1.68 1.57 -10.16
C THR A 26 1.65 0.38 -9.19
N VAL A 27 1.56 0.64 -7.88
CA VAL A 27 1.40 -0.43 -6.87
C VAL A 27 0.14 -1.25 -7.15
N TYR A 28 -0.98 -0.60 -7.45
CA TYR A 28 -2.24 -1.30 -7.74
C TYR A 28 -2.19 -2.12 -9.03
N GLU A 29 -1.51 -1.65 -10.07
CA GLU A 29 -1.28 -2.39 -11.31
C GLU A 29 -0.52 -3.70 -11.03
N LEU A 30 0.59 -3.63 -10.27
CA LEU A 30 1.35 -4.81 -9.85
C LEU A 30 0.51 -5.80 -9.01
N PHE A 31 -0.41 -5.28 -8.19
CA PHE A 31 -1.38 -6.12 -7.47
C PHE A 31 -2.33 -6.83 -8.43
N THR A 32 -2.88 -6.13 -9.43
CA THR A 32 -3.81 -6.73 -10.41
C THR A 32 -3.14 -7.77 -11.30
N GLU A 33 -1.85 -7.59 -11.61
CA GLU A 33 -1.04 -8.52 -12.41
C GLU A 33 -0.61 -9.76 -11.62
N GLY A 34 -0.62 -9.71 -10.28
CA GLY A 34 -0.14 -10.81 -9.45
C GLY A 34 1.39 -10.83 -9.27
N SER A 35 2.09 -9.76 -9.65
CA SER A 35 3.56 -9.69 -9.73
C SER A 35 4.23 -9.40 -8.38
N TYR A 36 4.16 -10.33 -7.44
CA TYR A 36 4.66 -10.12 -6.06
C TYR A 36 6.15 -9.72 -5.99
N SER A 37 7.02 -10.39 -6.74
CA SER A 37 8.46 -10.06 -6.72
C SER A 37 8.74 -8.65 -7.26
N GLU A 38 8.00 -8.22 -8.28
CA GLU A 38 8.12 -6.88 -8.87
C GLU A 38 7.57 -5.82 -7.92
N MET A 39 6.44 -6.10 -7.25
CA MET A 39 5.91 -5.28 -6.17
C MET A 39 6.95 -5.02 -5.08
N VAL A 40 7.56 -6.09 -4.55
CA VAL A 40 8.57 -5.96 -3.49
C VAL A 40 9.77 -5.15 -3.99
N ASN A 41 10.29 -5.45 -5.17
CA ASN A 41 11.43 -4.70 -5.74
C ASN A 41 11.10 -3.21 -5.94
N PHE A 42 9.89 -2.90 -6.38
CA PHE A 42 9.42 -1.53 -6.56
C PHE A 42 9.28 -0.80 -5.22
N VAL A 43 8.48 -1.34 -4.29
CA VAL A 43 8.16 -0.73 -2.98
C VAL A 43 9.43 -0.51 -2.15
N TYR A 44 10.35 -1.47 -2.16
CA TYR A 44 11.60 -1.42 -1.39
C TYR A 44 12.78 -0.79 -2.14
N SER A 45 12.57 -0.21 -3.31
CA SER A 45 13.58 0.62 -3.95
C SER A 45 13.85 1.90 -3.15
N GLN A 46 15.08 2.40 -3.18
CA GLN A 46 15.47 3.60 -2.40
C GLN A 46 14.61 4.82 -2.72
N GLU A 47 14.25 5.01 -4.00
CA GLU A 47 13.43 6.12 -4.45
C GLU A 47 12.01 6.04 -3.87
N ILE A 48 11.40 4.85 -3.92
CA ILE A 48 10.03 4.65 -3.42
C ILE A 48 10.00 4.72 -1.89
N LEU A 49 10.96 4.12 -1.20
CA LEU A 49 11.08 4.23 0.26
C LEU A 49 11.18 5.70 0.71
N LYS A 50 11.97 6.52 0.01
CA LYS A 50 12.02 7.97 0.26
C LYS A 50 10.65 8.64 0.07
N LYS A 51 9.94 8.32 -1.02
CA LYS A 51 8.57 8.85 -1.29
C LYS A 51 7.54 8.41 -0.25
N LEU A 52 7.72 7.23 0.33
CA LEU A 52 6.90 6.69 1.43
C LEU A 52 7.22 7.33 2.79
N GLY A 53 8.26 8.17 2.87
CA GLY A 53 8.65 8.86 4.10
C GLY A 53 9.64 8.07 4.97
N ALA A 54 10.23 6.99 4.44
CA ALA A 54 11.27 6.25 5.14
C ALA A 54 12.47 7.15 5.46
N LYS A 55 13.07 6.96 6.64
CA LYS A 55 14.26 7.72 7.05
C LYS A 55 15.52 6.99 6.61
N TYR A 56 16.49 7.75 6.11
CA TYR A 56 17.81 7.22 5.81
C TYR A 56 18.63 7.10 7.10
N GLN A 57 19.00 5.89 7.49
CA GLN A 57 19.76 5.57 8.70
C GLN A 57 20.73 4.41 8.43
N GLN A 58 21.96 4.49 8.96
CA GLN A 58 22.95 3.41 8.89
C GLN A 58 23.20 2.85 7.47
N GLY A 59 23.20 3.71 6.45
CA GLY A 59 23.48 3.31 5.06
C GLY A 59 22.26 2.84 4.25
N GLY A 60 21.05 2.87 4.81
CA GLY A 60 19.83 2.45 4.12
C GLY A 60 18.57 3.21 4.53
N TYR A 61 17.47 3.02 3.81
CA TYR A 61 16.16 3.56 4.18
C TYR A 61 15.43 2.59 5.12
N TRP A 62 14.88 3.11 6.20
CA TRP A 62 14.18 2.33 7.23
C TRP A 62 12.74 2.82 7.43
N ILE A 63 11.82 1.86 7.58
CA ILE A 63 10.44 2.11 7.99
C ILE A 63 10.40 2.19 9.52
N ASP A 64 10.51 3.41 10.05
CA ASP A 64 10.38 3.67 11.48
C ASP A 64 8.91 3.78 11.92
N ALA A 65 8.68 4.00 13.21
CA ALA A 65 7.34 4.15 13.77
C ALA A 65 6.57 5.34 13.16
N GLN A 66 7.26 6.40 12.75
CA GLN A 66 6.64 7.57 12.11
C GLN A 66 6.18 7.21 10.69
N THR A 67 7.02 6.54 9.90
CA THR A 67 6.66 6.07 8.56
C THR A 67 5.45 5.14 8.58
N ARG A 68 5.33 4.27 9.59
CA ARG A 68 4.15 3.38 9.77
C ARG A 68 2.84 4.13 10.01
N THR A 69 2.90 5.39 10.45
CA THR A 69 1.71 6.23 10.60
C THR A 69 1.35 7.01 9.33
N ASN A 70 2.22 7.04 8.31
CA ASN A 70 1.98 7.73 7.05
C ASN A 70 0.82 7.06 6.28
N PRO A 71 -0.25 7.81 5.91
CA PRO A 71 -1.36 7.26 5.14
C PRO A 71 -0.93 6.62 3.81
N LEU A 72 0.06 7.19 3.12
CA LEU A 72 0.54 6.63 1.86
C LEU A 72 1.20 5.26 2.08
N TYR A 73 2.05 5.17 3.09
CA TYR A 73 2.70 3.91 3.45
C TYR A 73 1.67 2.85 3.86
N LYS A 74 0.71 3.21 4.73
CA LYS A 74 -0.35 2.29 5.17
C LYS A 74 -1.14 1.70 3.99
N LEU A 75 -1.47 2.53 2.99
CA LEU A 75 -2.19 2.05 1.79
C LEU A 75 -1.32 1.14 0.92
N VAL A 76 -0.07 1.52 0.67
CA VAL A 76 0.86 0.69 -0.11
C VAL A 76 1.12 -0.66 0.56
N GLU A 77 1.37 -0.66 1.88
CA GLU A 77 1.56 -1.87 2.68
C GLU A 77 0.30 -2.76 2.66
N ASP A 78 -0.91 -2.19 2.75
CA ASP A 78 -2.16 -2.96 2.65
C ASP A 78 -2.30 -3.66 1.29
N ILE A 79 -2.01 -2.97 0.19
CA ILE A 79 -2.05 -3.56 -1.17
C ILE A 79 -1.01 -4.68 -1.30
N GLU A 80 0.22 -4.46 -0.81
CA GLU A 80 1.29 -5.46 -0.83
C GLU A 80 0.91 -6.71 -0.02
N ILE A 81 0.42 -6.55 1.21
CA ILE A 81 -0.01 -7.67 2.07
C ILE A 81 -1.13 -8.47 1.38
N ARG A 82 -2.07 -7.81 0.71
CA ARG A 82 -3.14 -8.49 -0.02
C ARG A 82 -2.61 -9.28 -1.20
N LEU A 83 -1.65 -8.71 -1.95
CA LEU A 83 -0.96 -9.46 -3.00
C LEU A 83 -0.27 -10.69 -2.42
N ALA A 84 0.47 -10.52 -1.33
CA ALA A 84 1.18 -11.60 -0.65
C ALA A 84 0.24 -12.73 -0.22
N ILE A 85 -0.95 -12.40 0.30
CA ILE A 85 -1.99 -13.40 0.63
C ILE A 85 -2.53 -14.06 -0.64
N GLN A 86 -2.85 -13.28 -1.68
CA GLN A 86 -3.40 -13.77 -2.95
C GLN A 86 -2.46 -14.79 -3.62
N VAL A 87 -1.15 -14.53 -3.60
CA VAL A 87 -0.13 -15.42 -4.20
C VAL A 87 0.41 -16.49 -3.24
N GLY A 88 -0.18 -16.64 -2.04
CA GLY A 88 0.19 -17.67 -1.07
C GLY A 88 1.52 -17.44 -0.34
N ARG A 89 2.07 -16.22 -0.34
CA ARG A 89 3.29 -15.82 0.39
C ARG A 89 3.02 -15.53 1.88
N LEU A 90 1.82 -15.08 2.21
CA LEU A 90 1.37 -14.87 3.58
C LEU A 90 0.09 -15.67 3.85
N SER A 91 -0.01 -16.21 5.06
CA SER A 91 -1.26 -16.84 5.51
C SER A 91 -2.23 -15.78 6.00
N LYS A 92 -3.50 -15.90 5.62
CA LYS A 92 -4.58 -15.09 6.19
C LYS A 92 -4.72 -15.45 7.68
N SER A 93 -4.54 -14.46 8.56
CA SER A 93 -4.84 -14.65 9.99
C SER A 93 -6.33 -14.92 10.18
N PRO A 94 -6.74 -15.81 11.11
CA PRO A 94 -8.16 -16.12 11.37
C PRO A 94 -9.01 -14.88 11.69
N ASN A 95 -8.37 -13.84 12.25
CA ASN A 95 -9.03 -12.62 12.72
C ASN A 95 -8.82 -11.41 11.81
N THR A 96 -8.19 -11.55 10.65
CA THR A 96 -8.07 -10.43 9.71
C THR A 96 -9.29 -10.37 8.81
N ASN A 97 -10.01 -9.26 8.86
CA ASN A 97 -11.02 -8.95 7.85
C ASN A 97 -10.30 -8.72 6.51
N THR A 98 -10.22 -9.76 5.69
CA THR A 98 -9.63 -9.70 4.35
C THR A 98 -10.64 -9.35 3.27
N ASP A 99 -11.89 -9.03 3.61
CA ASP A 99 -12.84 -8.58 2.62
C ASP A 99 -12.40 -7.21 2.10
N PHE A 100 -11.70 -7.25 0.96
CA PHE A 100 -11.19 -6.07 0.28
C PHE A 100 -12.22 -5.49 -0.70
N SER A 101 -13.36 -6.15 -0.92
CA SER A 101 -14.22 -5.86 -2.07
C SER A 101 -14.69 -4.41 -2.11
N GLU A 102 -15.04 -3.83 -0.96
CA GLU A 102 -15.44 -2.42 -0.85
C GLU A 102 -14.26 -1.46 -1.04
N ASN A 103 -13.13 -1.72 -0.35
CA ASN A 103 -11.91 -0.92 -0.53
C ASN A 103 -11.41 -0.96 -1.98
N LYS A 104 -11.53 -2.11 -2.64
CA LYS A 104 -11.17 -2.32 -4.05
C LYS A 104 -11.99 -1.41 -4.95
N LYS A 105 -13.33 -1.41 -4.81
CA LYS A 105 -14.21 -0.55 -5.60
C LYS A 105 -13.87 0.93 -5.41
N VAL A 106 -13.69 1.36 -4.17
CA VAL A 106 -13.35 2.76 -3.87
C VAL A 106 -11.98 3.13 -4.43
N LEU A 107 -10.99 2.24 -4.32
CA LEU A 107 -9.64 2.45 -4.84
C LEU A 107 -9.64 2.50 -6.38
N GLU A 108 -10.33 1.59 -7.05
CA GLU A 108 -10.48 1.59 -8.51
C GLU A 108 -11.16 2.87 -8.99
N ASP A 109 -12.23 3.31 -8.33
CA ASP A 109 -12.91 4.56 -8.65
C ASP A 109 -12.02 5.78 -8.33
N TYR A 110 -11.16 5.72 -7.31
CA TYR A 110 -10.20 6.78 -7.01
C TYR A 110 -9.07 6.87 -8.04
N LEU A 111 -8.62 5.74 -8.57
CA LEU A 111 -7.48 5.64 -9.49
C LEU A 111 -7.81 5.93 -10.96
N ARG A 112 -9.09 5.87 -11.34
CA ARG A 112 -9.61 6.42 -12.60
C ARG A 112 -9.40 7.94 -12.69
#